data_AF-A0A8X6TIQ0-F1
#
_entry.id   AF-A0A8X6TIQ0-F1
#
_cell.length_a   1.000
_cell.length_b   1.000
_cell.length_c   1.000
_cell.angle_alpha   90.00
_cell.angle_beta   90.00
_cell.angle_gamma   90.00
#
_symmetry.space_group_name_H-M   'P 1'
#
loop_
_entity.id
_entity.type
_entity.pdbx_description
1 polymer ?
#
loop_
_entity_poly.entity_id
_entity_poly.type
_entity_poly.pdbx_seq_one_letter_code
_entity_poly.pdbx_strand_id
1 'polypeptide(L)'
;MSMSLEAARTFIRRCQTELKWDNLSNVTVMDVGCGYFLECCTVLLEQFPDVEKVIGLDSDVRVFGSKLSNEVVEKFKEKIQFQNSNIEIRFAFPLSFYLT
;
A
#
# COMPACT_ATOMS: atom_id res chain seq x y z
N MET A 1 10.04 6.65 6.27
CA MET A 1 10.87 6.38 5.09
C MET A 1 9.93 5.74 4.07
N SER A 2 9.73 6.29 2.87
CA SER A 2 8.81 5.68 1.89
C SER A 2 9.52 4.59 1.07
N MET A 3 8.75 3.61 0.61
CA MET A 3 9.24 2.58 -0.30
C MET A 3 9.50 3.19 -1.68
N SER A 4 10.60 2.83 -2.35
CA SER A 4 10.82 3.26 -3.73
C SER A 4 9.85 2.58 -4.71
N LEU A 5 9.62 3.18 -5.88
CA LEU A 5 8.75 2.60 -6.91
C LEU A 5 9.18 1.19 -7.35
N GLU A 6 10.50 0.95 -7.50
CA GLU A 6 11.04 -0.36 -7.86
C GLU A 6 10.80 -1.41 -6.76
N ALA A 7 10.96 -1.00 -5.49
CA ALA A 7 10.65 -1.86 -4.36
C ALA A 7 9.15 -2.16 -4.29
N ALA A 8 8.27 -1.20 -4.58
CA ALA A 8 6.83 -1.40 -4.64
C ALA A 8 6.44 -2.38 -5.76
N ARG A 9 7.01 -2.25 -6.97
CA ARG A 9 6.83 -3.23 -8.07
C ARG A 9 7.26 -4.63 -7.66
N THR A 10 8.41 -4.74 -7.01
CA THR A 10 8.90 -6.03 -6.52
C THR A 10 7.97 -6.61 -5.45
N PHE A 11 7.50 -5.78 -4.51
CA PHE A 11 6.61 -6.19 -3.44
C PHE A 11 5.27 -6.71 -3.99
N ILE A 12 4.57 -5.94 -4.83
CA ILE A 12 3.28 -6.36 -5.42
C ILE A 12 3.44 -7.63 -6.26
N ARG A 13 4.54 -7.75 -7.03
CA ARG A 13 4.83 -9.00 -7.76
C ARG A 13 5.00 -10.20 -6.83
N ARG A 14 5.69 -10.03 -5.71
CA ARG A 14 5.84 -11.10 -4.71
C ARG A 14 4.52 -11.44 -4.04
N CYS A 15 3.65 -10.47 -3.74
CA CYS A 15 2.30 -10.74 -3.25
C CYS A 15 1.50 -11.58 -4.24
N GLN A 16 1.57 -11.27 -5.54
CA GLN A 16 0.94 -12.09 -6.58
C GLN A 16 1.46 -13.54 -6.55
N THR A 17 2.78 -13.74 -6.55
CA THR A 17 3.35 -15.08 -6.67
C THR A 17 3.31 -15.91 -5.39
N GLU A 18 3.54 -15.29 -4.25
CA GLU A 18 3.72 -15.97 -2.96
C GLU A 18 2.41 -16.04 -2.16
N LEU A 19 1.57 -15.00 -2.25
CA LEU A 19 0.26 -14.93 -1.57
C LEU A 19 -0.90 -15.28 -2.49
N LYS A 20 -0.63 -15.64 -3.75
CA LYS A 20 -1.63 -16.03 -4.75
C LYS A 20 -2.70 -14.96 -4.96
N TRP A 21 -2.29 -13.70 -5.07
CA TRP A 21 -3.18 -12.61 -5.49
C TRP A 21 -3.47 -12.70 -6.99
N ASP A 22 -4.13 -13.79 -7.39
CA ASP A 22 -4.40 -14.10 -8.79
C ASP A 22 -5.57 -13.28 -9.35
N ASN A 23 -6.54 -12.93 -8.48
CA ASN A 23 -7.69 -12.10 -8.82
C ASN A 23 -8.06 -11.21 -7.61
N LEU A 24 -7.97 -9.90 -7.81
CA LEU A 24 -8.37 -8.88 -6.83
C LEU A 24 -9.54 -8.01 -7.32
N SER A 25 -10.27 -8.46 -8.35
CA SER A 25 -11.43 -7.73 -8.86
C SER A 25 -12.48 -7.53 -7.76
N ASN A 26 -13.01 -6.32 -7.65
CA ASN A 26 -14.00 -5.93 -6.64
C ASN A 26 -13.53 -6.09 -5.18
N VAL A 27 -12.22 -6.08 -4.95
CA VAL A 27 -11.64 -6.07 -3.59
C VAL A 27 -11.25 -4.65 -3.20
N THR A 28 -11.44 -4.31 -1.92
CA THR A 28 -10.81 -3.14 -1.32
C THR A 28 -9.49 -3.54 -0.65
N VAL A 29 -8.39 -2.90 -1.02
CA VAL A 29 -7.06 -3.15 -0.43
C VAL A 29 -6.68 -2.00 0.50
N MET A 30 -6.01 -2.34 1.60
CA MET A 30 -5.51 -1.36 2.56
C MET A 30 -3.97 -1.38 2.57
N ASP A 31 -3.36 -0.25 2.30
CA ASP A 31 -1.91 -0.06 2.33
C ASP A 31 -1.53 0.68 3.61
N VAL A 32 -0.95 -0.03 4.57
CA VAL A 32 -0.62 0.48 5.91
C VAL A 32 0.83 0.94 5.94
N GLY A 33 1.05 2.20 6.32
CA GLY A 33 2.35 2.86 6.16
C GLY A 33 2.63 3.22 4.71
N CYS A 34 1.59 3.69 3.99
CA CYS A 34 1.62 3.90 2.54
C CYS A 34 2.63 4.98 2.09
N GLY A 35 3.14 5.78 3.03
CA GLY A 35 4.14 6.81 2.75
C GLY A 35 3.62 7.93 1.84
N TYR A 36 4.55 8.78 1.42
CA TYR A 36 4.23 10.07 0.79
C TYR A 36 3.70 9.98 -0.64
N PHE A 37 4.14 9.00 -1.44
CA PHE A 37 3.82 8.96 -2.87
C PHE A 37 2.91 7.81 -3.27
N LEU A 38 2.41 7.02 -2.29
CA LEU A 38 1.46 5.95 -2.52
C LEU A 38 1.95 4.96 -3.59
N GLU A 39 3.26 4.66 -3.57
CA GLU A 39 3.92 3.83 -4.58
C GLU A 39 3.28 2.44 -4.65
N CYS A 40 2.95 1.84 -3.51
CA CYS A 40 2.26 0.55 -3.47
C CYS A 40 0.84 0.64 -4.02
N CYS A 41 0.07 1.66 -3.64
CA CYS A 41 -1.29 1.87 -4.16
C CYS A 41 -1.31 1.99 -5.69
N THR A 42 -0.40 2.80 -6.24
CA THR A 42 -0.33 3.07 -7.68
C THR A 42 0.09 1.82 -8.45
N VAL A 43 1.15 1.14 -8.02
CA VAL A 43 1.61 -0.12 -8.63
C VAL A 43 0.54 -1.21 -8.56
N LEU A 44 -0.16 -1.33 -7.42
CA LEU A 44 -1.26 -2.28 -7.27
C LEU A 44 -2.36 -2.04 -8.31
N LEU A 45 -2.76 -0.79 -8.52
CA LEU A 45 -3.80 -0.43 -9.49
C LEU A 45 -3.35 -0.51 -10.95
N GLU A 46 -2.05 -0.35 -11.22
CA GLU A 46 -1.48 -0.66 -12.54
C GLU A 46 -1.57 -2.16 -12.85
N GLN A 47 -1.32 -3.02 -11.85
CA GLN A 47 -1.27 -4.47 -12.02
C GLN A 47 -2.64 -5.15 -11.90
N PHE A 48 -3.52 -4.60 -11.07
CA PHE A 48 -4.88 -5.10 -10.81
C PHE A 48 -5.89 -3.96 -11.01
N PRO A 49 -6.17 -3.57 -12.26
CA PRO A 49 -7.00 -2.41 -12.55
C PRO A 49 -8.45 -2.56 -12.06
N ASP A 50 -8.92 -3.78 -11.84
CA ASP A 50 -10.29 -4.10 -11.38
C ASP A 50 -10.44 -4.10 -9.86
N VAL A 51 -9.38 -3.82 -9.10
CA VAL A 51 -9.49 -3.48 -7.68
C VAL A 51 -10.49 -2.34 -7.53
N GLU A 52 -11.44 -2.49 -6.62
CA GLU A 52 -12.51 -1.51 -6.41
C GLU A 52 -11.93 -0.22 -5.85
N LYS A 53 -11.10 -0.37 -4.80
CA LYS A 53 -10.62 0.74 -4.00
C LYS A 53 -9.32 0.38 -3.29
N VAL A 54 -8.48 1.39 -3.07
CA VAL A 54 -7.29 1.29 -2.22
C VAL A 54 -7.35 2.35 -1.13
N ILE A 55 -7.12 1.94 0.12
CA ILE A 55 -7.07 2.83 1.28
C ILE A 55 -5.63 2.93 1.75
N GLY A 56 -4.98 4.05 1.50
CA GLY A 56 -3.66 4.37 2.05
C GLY A 56 -3.80 4.91 3.48
N LEU A 57 -3.12 4.28 4.43
CA LEU A 57 -3.07 4.70 5.82
C LEU A 57 -1.67 5.11 6.20
N ASP A 58 -1.50 6.35 6.65
CA ASP A 58 -0.22 6.81 7.23
C ASP A 58 -0.46 7.83 8.33
N SER A 59 0.48 7.90 9.26
CA SER A 59 0.50 8.90 10.34
C SER A 59 0.88 10.30 9.85
N ASP A 60 1.57 10.39 8.70
CA ASP A 60 2.04 11.65 8.16
C ASP A 60 1.00 12.29 7.22
N VAL A 61 0.56 13.52 7.53
CA VAL A 61 -0.44 14.24 6.71
C VAL A 61 0.18 14.89 5.48
N ARG A 62 1.52 14.99 5.39
CA ARG A 62 2.21 15.60 4.24
C ARG A 62 2.02 14.82 2.93
N VAL A 63 1.49 13.60 3.02
CA VAL A 63 1.11 12.72 1.91
C VAL A 63 0.20 13.42 0.89
N PHE A 64 -0.69 14.31 1.33
CA PHE A 64 -1.67 14.97 0.44
C PHE A 64 -1.23 16.34 -0.07
N GLY A 65 -0.21 16.94 0.53
CA GLY A 65 -0.02 18.39 0.47
C GLY A 65 0.91 18.94 -0.61
N SER A 66 1.76 18.13 -1.27
CA SER A 66 2.80 18.76 -2.11
C SER A 66 3.30 18.07 -3.37
N LYS A 67 3.01 16.80 -3.67
CA LYS A 67 3.56 16.13 -4.89
C LYS A 67 2.71 15.00 -5.49
N LEU A 68 1.40 14.97 -5.23
CA LEU A 68 0.49 14.00 -5.88
C LEU A 68 0.16 14.36 -7.36
N SER A 69 0.77 15.41 -7.92
CA SER A 69 0.68 15.75 -9.35
C SER A 69 1.51 14.82 -10.26
N ASN A 70 1.76 13.59 -9.83
CA ASN A 70 2.28 12.55 -10.71
C ASN A 70 1.06 11.99 -11.46
N GLU A 71 1.10 12.02 -12.79
CA GLU A 71 0.01 11.61 -13.69
C GLU A 71 -0.67 10.27 -13.30
N VAL A 72 0.10 9.38 -12.68
CA VAL A 72 -0.36 8.06 -12.20
C VAL A 72 -1.34 8.18 -11.03
N VAL A 73 -1.11 9.07 -10.07
CA VAL A 73 -2.06 9.29 -8.97
C VAL A 73 -3.33 9.94 -9.51
N GLU A 74 -3.21 10.92 -10.40
CA GLU A 74 -4.36 11.54 -11.05
C GLU A 74 -5.20 10.51 -11.83
N LYS A 75 -4.55 9.56 -12.50
CA LYS A 75 -5.21 8.44 -13.20
C LYS A 75 -6.06 7.58 -12.25
N PHE A 76 -5.64 7.44 -11.00
CA PHE A 76 -6.26 6.52 -10.04
C PHE A 76 -6.94 7.22 -8.85
N LYS A 77 -7.07 8.55 -8.87
CA LYS A 77 -7.54 9.35 -7.73
C LYS A 77 -8.94 8.96 -7.24
N GLU A 78 -9.80 8.47 -8.13
CA GLU A 78 -11.15 8.04 -7.76
C GLU A 78 -11.16 6.70 -7.01
N LYS A 79 -10.11 5.90 -7.17
CA LYS A 79 -9.94 4.60 -6.51
C LYS A 79 -9.10 4.68 -5.24
N ILE A 80 -8.27 5.71 -5.09
CA ILE A 80 -7.37 5.87 -3.94
C ILE A 80 -8.01 6.80 -2.92
N GLN A 81 -8.29 6.26 -1.74
CA GLN A 81 -8.61 7.04 -0.55
C GLN A 81 -7.40 7.05 0.37
N PHE A 82 -7.08 8.19 0.95
CA PHE A 82 -6.14 8.26 2.05
C PHE A 82 -6.84 8.58 3.35
N GLN A 83 -6.32 8.01 4.42
CA GLN A 83 -6.77 8.33 5.76
C GLN A 83 -5.56 8.45 6.68
N ASN A 84 -5.48 9.61 7.32
CA ASN A 84 -4.49 9.83 8.36
C ASN A 84 -4.82 8.97 9.57
N SER A 85 -3.88 8.13 10.00
CA SER A 85 -4.06 7.26 11.16
C SER A 85 -2.72 6.97 11.81
N ASN A 86 -2.65 7.12 13.13
CA ASN A 86 -1.50 6.68 13.91
C ASN A 86 -1.69 5.20 14.27
N ILE A 87 -1.16 4.32 13.42
CA ILE A 87 -1.29 2.87 13.61
C ILE A 87 -0.08 2.37 14.39
N GLU A 88 -0.29 2.01 15.66
CA GLU A 88 0.69 1.25 16.44
C GLU A 88 0.55 -0.25 16.13
N ILE A 89 1.43 -0.79 15.29
CA ILE A 89 1.51 -2.24 15.09
C ILE A 89 2.37 -2.83 16.22
N ARG A 90 1.74 -3.58 17.13
CA ARG A 90 2.44 -4.30 18.19
C ARG A 90 2.57 -5.78 17.81
N PHE A 91 3.78 -6.22 17.53
CA PHE A 91 4.07 -7.64 17.36
C PHE A 91 4.28 -8.28 18.73
N ALA A 92 3.31 -9.07 19.19
CA ALA A 92 3.50 -9.95 20.33
C ALA A 92 4.12 -11.27 19.83
N PHE A 93 5.45 -11.38 19.87
CA PHE A 93 6.10 -12.67 19.67
C PHE A 93 6.02 -13.47 20.98
N PRO A 94 5.51 -14.72 20.97
CA PRO A 94 5.62 -15.56 22.16
C PRO A 94 7.10 -15.82 22.46
N LEU A 95 7.50 -15.55 23.70
CA LEU A 95 8.87 -15.74 24.22
C LEU A 95 9.43 -17.16 24.02
N SER A 96 8.59 -18.15 23.66
CA SER A 96 8.99 -19.54 23.40
C SER A 96 9.91 -19.73 22.20
N PHE A 97 10.11 -18.72 21.34
CA PHE A 97 11.05 -18.81 20.21
C PHE A 97 12.52 -18.49 20.55
N TYR A 98 12.80 -17.98 21.76
CA TYR A 98 14.16 -17.58 22.16
C TYR A 98 14.81 -18.53 23.19
N LEU A 99 14.19 -19.68 23.45
CA LEU A 99 14.70 -20.72 24.35
C LEU A 99 14.85 -22.05 23.60
N THR A 100 15.75 -22.09 22.62
CA THR A 100 16.32 -23.32 22.05
C THR A 100 17.79 -23.11 21.73
#